data_AF-A0A833H6Z2-F1
#
_entry.id   AF-A0A833H6Z2-F1
#
_cell.length_a   1.000
_cell.length_b   1.000
_cell.length_c   1.000
_cell.angle_alpha   90.00
_cell.angle_beta   90.00
_cell.angle_gamma   90.00
#
_symmetry.space_group_name_H-M   'P 1'
#
loop_
_entity.id
_entity.type
_entity.pdbx_description
1 polymer ?
#
loop_
_entity_poly.entity_id
_entity_poly.type
_entity_poly.pdbx_seq_one_letter_code
_entity_poly.pdbx_strand_id
1 'polypeptide(L)'
;MESRLIGFADRYWTEYMGKIAAAVEPLGEEQVWWRADERSNSIGNLLVHLVGNLSQWVLAGLGGEPYERRRDAEFAARGGASKAELLAR
;
A
#
# COMPACT_ATOMS: atom_id res chain seq x y z
N MET A 1 1.46 25.29 -15.17
CA MET A 1 1.95 24.88 -13.83
C MET A 1 1.35 23.53 -13.43
N GLU A 2 0.03 23.33 -13.57
CA GLU A 2 -0.64 22.03 -13.34
C GLU A 2 -0.06 20.85 -14.14
N SER A 3 0.31 21.03 -15.42
CA SER A 3 0.83 19.91 -16.23
C SER A 3 2.17 19.36 -15.72
N ARG A 4 2.96 20.15 -14.98
CA ARG A 4 4.20 19.67 -14.36
C ARG A 4 3.90 18.80 -13.13
N LEU A 5 2.95 19.19 -12.28
CA LEU A 5 2.61 18.42 -11.09
C LEU A 5 2.07 17.04 -11.45
N ILE A 6 1.13 16.99 -12.41
CA ILE A 6 0.55 15.72 -12.89
C ILE A 6 1.64 14.84 -13.49
N GLY A 7 2.53 15.41 -14.33
CA GLY A 7 3.64 14.65 -14.91
C GLY A 7 4.64 14.14 -13.85
N PHE A 8 4.89 14.89 -12.77
CA PHE A 8 5.68 14.40 -11.65
C PHE A 8 4.99 13.25 -10.91
N ALA A 9 3.70 13.38 -10.62
CA ALA A 9 2.92 12.36 -9.93
C ALA A 9 2.90 11.05 -10.74
N ASP A 10 2.64 11.12 -12.04
CA ASP A 10 2.63 9.96 -12.95
C ASP A 10 3.98 9.23 -12.99
N ARG A 11 5.08 9.98 -13.11
CA ARG A 11 6.44 9.42 -13.07
C ARG A 11 6.72 8.71 -11.75
N TYR A 12 6.46 9.36 -10.62
CA TYR A 12 6.71 8.77 -9.31
C TYR A 12 5.81 7.57 -9.06
N TRP A 13 4.55 7.63 -9.47
CA TRP A 13 3.63 6.50 -9.38
C TRP A 13 4.19 5.29 -10.13
N THR A 14 4.53 5.47 -11.41
CA THR A 14 5.11 4.41 -12.24
C THR A 14 6.39 3.85 -11.64
N GLU A 15 7.29 4.73 -11.19
CA GLU A 15 8.57 4.33 -10.60
C GLU A 15 8.40 3.54 -9.29
N TYR A 16 7.57 4.02 -8.36
CA TYR A 16 7.38 3.36 -7.07
C TYR A 16 6.55 2.08 -7.19
N MET A 17 5.52 2.05 -8.03
CA MET A 17 4.77 0.82 -8.27
C MET A 17 5.64 -0.24 -8.95
N GLY A 18 6.50 0.14 -9.89
CA GLY A 18 7.48 -0.77 -10.48
C GLY A 18 8.45 -1.34 -9.44
N LYS A 19 8.93 -0.51 -8.51
CA LYS A 19 9.82 -0.97 -7.41
C LYS A 19 9.10 -1.89 -6.43
N ILE A 20 7.85 -1.58 -6.07
CA ILE A 20 7.02 -2.41 -5.19
C ILE A 20 6.79 -3.77 -5.85
N ALA A 21 6.36 -3.80 -7.11
CA ALA A 21 6.15 -5.04 -7.86
C ALA A 21 7.44 -5.86 -7.91
N ALA A 22 8.56 -5.27 -8.32
CA ALA A 22 9.85 -5.97 -8.40
C ALA A 22 10.34 -6.53 -7.05
N ALA A 23 10.01 -5.87 -5.93
CA ALA A 23 10.36 -6.35 -4.59
C ALA A 23 9.46 -7.50 -4.11
N VAL A 24 8.19 -7.50 -4.52
CA VAL A 24 7.16 -8.42 -4.02
C VAL A 24 7.01 -9.66 -4.91
N GLU A 25 7.17 -9.52 -6.23
CA GLU A 25 7.01 -10.59 -7.21
C GLU A 25 7.79 -11.87 -6.89
N PRO A 26 9.08 -11.81 -6.48
CA PRO A 26 9.88 -12.99 -6.18
C PRO A 26 9.43 -13.75 -4.93
N LEU A 27 8.56 -13.15 -4.10
CA LEU A 27 8.14 -13.72 -2.82
C LEU A 27 6.94 -14.65 -2.97
N GLY A 28 6.92 -15.73 -2.19
CA GLY A 28 5.72 -16.55 -1.98
C GLY A 28 4.71 -15.88 -1.04
N GLU A 29 3.50 -16.41 -1.00
CA GLU A 29 2.40 -15.90 -0.14
C GLU A 29 2.80 -15.82 1.34
N GLU A 30 3.44 -16.86 1.86
CA GLU A 30 3.89 -16.89 3.26
C GLU A 30 4.96 -15.83 3.54
N GLN A 31 5.86 -15.58 2.59
CA GLN A 31 6.94 -14.58 2.75
C GLN A 31 6.40 -13.16 2.75
N VAL A 32 5.32 -12.88 2.01
CA VAL A 32 4.66 -11.56 2.03
C VAL A 32 4.06 -11.28 3.41
N TRP A 33 3.53 -12.29 4.08
CA TRP A 33 2.91 -12.16 5.40
C TRP A 33 3.83 -12.47 6.58
N TRP A 34 5.07 -12.90 6.30
CA TRP A 34 6.07 -13.20 7.31
C TRP A 34 6.51 -11.95 8.09
N ARG A 35 6.75 -12.13 9.38
CA ARG A 35 7.35 -11.14 10.28
C ARG A 35 8.25 -11.84 11.30
N ALA A 36 9.30 -11.17 11.75
CA ALA A 36 10.25 -11.74 12.71
C ALA A 36 9.66 -11.88 14.13
N ASP A 37 8.83 -10.93 14.55
CA ASP A 37 8.13 -10.95 15.84
C ASP A 37 6.80 -10.15 15.78
N GLU A 38 6.04 -10.15 16.87
CA GLU A 38 4.75 -9.44 16.99
C GLU A 38 4.85 -7.91 16.86
N ARG A 39 6.05 -7.34 17.08
CA ARG A 39 6.29 -5.90 16.95
C ARG A 39 6.69 -5.51 15.52
N SER A 40 7.04 -6.49 14.71
CA SER A 40 7.45 -6.32 13.32
C SER A 40 6.24 -6.32 12.39
N ASN A 41 6.38 -5.59 11.28
CA ASN A 41 5.41 -5.58 10.19
C ASN A 41 5.85 -6.53 9.09
N SER A 42 4.90 -7.25 8.49
CA SER A 42 5.14 -7.94 7.24
C SER A 42 5.08 -6.97 6.04
N ILE A 43 5.54 -7.42 4.88
CA ILE A 43 5.36 -6.68 3.62
C ILE A 43 3.87 -6.47 3.35
N GLY A 44 3.03 -7.49 3.60
CA GLY A 44 1.58 -7.37 3.51
C GLY A 44 1.00 -6.26 4.39
N ASN A 45 1.47 -6.08 5.62
CA ASN A 45 1.03 -4.95 6.46
C ASN A 45 1.42 -3.61 5.85
N LEU A 46 2.63 -3.49 5.32
CA LEU A 46 3.10 -2.23 4.73
C LEU A 46 2.31 -1.87 3.47
N LEU A 47 1.93 -2.84 2.63
CA LEU A 47 1.10 -2.61 1.45
C LEU A 47 -0.33 -2.19 1.84
N VAL A 48 -0.95 -2.90 2.78
CA VAL A 48 -2.29 -2.52 3.30
C VAL A 48 -2.25 -1.12 3.91
N HIS A 49 -1.20 -0.80 4.66
CA HIS A 49 -1.00 0.51 5.26
C HIS A 49 -0.84 1.61 4.22
N LEU A 50 -0.08 1.36 3.15
CA LEU A 50 0.16 2.33 2.08
C LEU A 50 -1.16 2.70 1.38
N VAL A 51 -1.99 1.70 1.07
CA VAL A 51 -3.34 1.93 0.52
C VAL A 51 -4.18 2.77 1.47
N GLY A 52 -4.24 2.41 2.75
CA GLY A 52 -5.01 3.17 3.75
C GLY A 52 -4.52 4.61 3.91
N ASN A 53 -3.21 4.85 3.84
CA ASN A 53 -2.63 6.18 3.87
C ASN A 53 -3.01 7.01 2.64
N LEU A 54 -2.89 6.46 1.44
CA LEU A 54 -3.22 7.15 0.21
C LEU A 54 -4.72 7.44 0.14
N SER A 55 -5.58 6.47 0.48
CA SER A 55 -7.04 6.66 0.53
C SER A 55 -7.44 7.78 1.49
N GLN A 56 -6.81 7.89 2.67
CA GLN A 56 -7.09 8.99 3.60
C GLN A 56 -6.80 10.37 2.99
N TRP A 57 -5.67 10.52 2.30
CA TRP A 57 -5.31 11.82 1.72
C TRP A 57 -6.09 12.14 0.44
N VAL A 58 -6.30 11.14 -0.42
CA VAL A 58 -6.97 11.34 -1.71
C VAL A 58 -8.48 11.45 -1.54
N LEU A 59 -9.12 10.49 -0.85
CA LEU A 59 -10.58 10.47 -0.72
C LEU A 59 -11.05 11.56 0.24
N ALA A 60 -10.60 11.52 1.50
CA ALA A 60 -11.05 12.49 2.50
C ALA A 60 -10.38 13.85 2.37
N GLY A 61 -9.07 13.89 2.09
CA GLY A 61 -8.34 15.15 2.00
C GLY A 61 -8.65 15.95 0.74
N LEU A 62 -8.50 15.34 -0.45
CA LEU A 62 -8.69 16.02 -1.74
C LEU A 62 -10.12 15.91 -2.27
N GLY A 63 -10.73 14.73 -2.16
CA GLY A 63 -12.05 14.43 -2.72
C GLY A 63 -13.22 14.89 -1.84
N GLY A 64 -12.98 15.17 -0.55
CA GLY A 64 -14.05 15.46 0.41
C GLY A 64 -14.96 14.26 0.70
N GLU A 65 -14.56 13.06 0.29
CA GLU A 65 -15.32 11.83 0.46
C GLU A 65 -15.05 11.22 1.84
N PRO A 66 -16.09 10.76 2.57
CA PRO A 66 -15.88 10.15 3.88
C PRO A 66 -15.05 8.87 3.75
N TYR A 67 -13.93 8.82 4.47
CA TYR A 67 -13.07 7.64 4.57
C TYR A 67 -12.75 7.35 6.03
N GLU A 68 -13.30 6.26 6.56
CA GLU A 68 -13.01 5.79 7.91
C GLU A 68 -11.79 4.86 7.89
N ARG A 69 -10.63 5.41 8.28
CA ARG A 69 -9.40 4.63 8.32
C ARG A 69 -9.28 3.79 9.59
N ARG A 70 -9.08 2.48 9.43
CA ARG A 70 -8.84 1.53 10.52
C ARG A 70 -7.35 1.19 10.66
N ARG A 71 -6.56 2.16 11.09
CA ARG A 71 -5.09 2.05 11.14
C ARG A 71 -4.60 0.85 11.96
N ASP A 72 -5.19 0.62 13.12
CA ASP A 72 -4.77 -0.51 13.97
C ASP A 72 -5.02 -1.86 13.29
N ALA A 73 -6.09 -1.98 12.50
CA ALA A 73 -6.39 -3.17 11.73
C ALA A 73 -5.38 -3.42 10.59
N GLU A 74 -4.81 -2.35 9.99
CA GLU A 74 -3.77 -2.46 8.95
C GLU A 74 -2.53 -3.22 9.48
N PHE A 75 -2.12 -2.92 10.72
CA PHE A 75 -0.95 -3.53 11.38
C PHE A 75 -1.30 -4.85 12.11
N ALA A 76 -2.54 -4.99 12.57
CA ALA A 76 -3.03 -6.23 13.16
C ALA A 76 -3.28 -7.33 12.14
N ALA A 77 -3.42 -7.01 10.84
CA ALA A 77 -3.62 -8.01 9.79
C ALA A 77 -2.50 -9.06 9.79
N ARG A 78 -2.88 -10.34 9.72
CA ARG A 78 -1.98 -11.51 9.65
C ARG A 78 -2.06 -12.25 8.30
N GLY A 79 -2.86 -11.73 7.37
CA GLY A 79 -3.23 -12.38 6.11
C GLY A 79 -4.52 -11.79 5.56
N GLY A 80 -5.20 -12.54 4.69
CA GLY A 80 -6.54 -12.23 4.20
C GLY A 80 -6.59 -11.62 2.79
N ALA A 81 -5.46 -11.16 2.27
CA ALA A 81 -5.30 -10.84 0.85
C ALA A 81 -4.10 -11.62 0.32
N SER A 82 -4.25 -12.18 -0.87
CA SER A 82 -3.17 -12.78 -1.65
C SER A 82 -2.17 -11.73 -2.10
N LYS A 83 -0.95 -12.16 -2.44
CA LYS A 83 0.07 -11.31 -3.07
C LYS A 83 -0.48 -10.55 -4.28
N ALA A 84 -1.26 -11.24 -5.12
CA ALA A 84 -1.85 -10.64 -6.32
C ALA A 84 -2.87 -9.54 -5.96
N GLU A 85 -3.74 -9.78 -4.98
CA GLU A 85 -4.69 -8.76 -4.51
C GLU A 85 -4.00 -7.57 -3.86
N LEU A 86 -2.89 -7.77 -3.14
CA LEU A 86 -2.12 -6.69 -2.54
C LEU A 86 -1.45 -5.79 -3.60
N LEU A 87 -0.98 -6.37 -4.70
CA LEU A 87 -0.37 -5.63 -5.81
C LEU A 87 -1.39 -4.92 -6.72
N ALA A 88 -2.64 -5.36 -6.69
CA ALA A 88 -3.72 -4.80 -7.50
C ALA A 88 -4.54 -3.70 -6.78
N ARG A 89 -4.27 -3.45 -5.49
CA ARG A 89 -4.88 -2.36 -4.71
C ARG A 89 -4.25 -1.02 -5.03
#